data_AF-A0ABD4W0D6-F1
#
_entry.id   AF-A0ABD4W0D6-F1
#
_cell.length_a   1.000
_cell.length_b   1.000
_cell.length_c   1.000
_cell.angle_alpha   90.00
_cell.angle_beta   90.00
_cell.angle_gamma   90.00
#
_symmetry.space_group_name_H-M   'P 1'
#
loop_
_entity.id
_entity.type
_entity.pdbx_description
1 polymer ?
#
loop_
_entity_poly.entity_id
_entity_poly.type
_entity_poly.pdbx_seq_one_letter_code
_entity_poly.pdbx_strand_id
1 'polypeptide(L)'
;MSTKKNILVSSLIGIGIAAVSSCLVSLLLLAKGAGSLTMTVAEYTQMLAGIILVGLGFGLPSIVYQNDKLAPAYQVLIHMGTGCLVMTLVSFWTGWIPVKAGFWPAFLTIAGEIAVAFIVWLIFYQQEKKLARKMNDRIKQLKK
;
A
#
# COMPACT_ATOMS: atom_id res chain seq x y z
N MET A 1 7.17 17.58 13.86
CA MET A 1 7.22 16.22 14.44
C MET A 1 8.62 15.65 14.21
N SER A 2 9.24 14.97 15.18
CA SER A 2 10.62 14.43 15.00
C SER A 2 10.65 13.36 13.89
N THR A 3 11.72 13.33 13.08
CA THR A 3 11.91 12.40 11.96
C THR A 3 11.66 10.94 12.37
N LYS A 4 12.12 10.53 13.55
CA LYS A 4 11.91 9.17 14.09
C LYS A 4 10.43 8.84 14.28
N LYS A 5 9.66 9.81 14.78
CA LYS A 5 8.20 9.67 14.97
C LYS A 5 7.47 9.59 13.64
N ASN A 6 7.92 10.34 12.61
CA ASN A 6 7.33 10.28 11.27
C ASN A 6 7.53 8.88 10.65
N ILE A 7 8.73 8.33 10.76
CA ILE A 7 9.07 6.98 10.25
C ILE A 7 8.19 5.92 10.93
N LEU A 8 8.10 5.94 12.26
CA LEU A 8 7.30 4.99 13.01
C LEU A 8 5.81 5.06 12.62
N VAL A 9 5.24 6.28 12.62
CA VAL A 9 3.81 6.47 12.28
C VAL A 9 3.53 6.03 10.84
N SER A 10 4.39 6.40 9.89
CA SER A 10 4.18 6.03 8.47
C SER A 10 4.29 4.52 8.27
N SER A 11 5.19 3.85 9.00
CA SER A 11 5.32 2.39 8.99
C SER A 11 4.05 1.72 9.53
N LEU A 12 3.53 2.18 10.68
CA LEU A 12 2.32 1.64 11.28
C LEU A 12 1.09 1.85 10.39
N ILE A 13 0.97 3.01 9.75
CA ILE A 13 -0.09 3.30 8.77
C ILE A 13 0.03 2.36 7.57
N GLY A 14 1.24 2.19 7.02
CA GLY A 14 1.48 1.29 5.89
C GLY A 14 1.10 -0.16 6.21
N ILE A 15 1.53 -0.67 7.37
CA ILE A 15 1.17 -2.02 7.85
C ILE A 15 -0.35 -2.13 8.05
N GLY A 16 -0.99 -1.12 8.63
CA GLY A 16 -2.43 -1.08 8.81
C GLY A 16 -3.20 -1.15 7.48
N ILE A 17 -2.78 -0.38 6.47
CA ILE A 17 -3.38 -0.41 5.14
C ILE A 17 -3.18 -1.78 4.48
N ALA A 18 -1.99 -2.37 4.58
CA ALA A 18 -1.72 -3.71 4.05
C ALA A 18 -2.61 -4.77 4.71
N ALA A 19 -2.76 -4.74 6.04
CA ALA A 19 -3.62 -5.66 6.79
C ALA A 19 -5.10 -5.49 6.46
N VAL A 20 -5.59 -4.25 6.36
CA VAL A 20 -6.98 -3.99 5.94
C VAL A 20 -7.20 -4.51 4.51
N SER A 21 -6.25 -4.27 3.61
CA SER A 21 -6.32 -4.75 2.23
C SER A 21 -6.37 -6.28 2.15
N SER A 22 -5.55 -6.99 2.94
CA SER A 22 -5.59 -8.46 2.99
C SER A 22 -6.91 -8.98 3.55
N CYS A 23 -7.46 -8.33 4.58
CA CYS A 23 -8.79 -8.69 5.11
C CYS A 23 -9.89 -8.51 4.06
N LEU A 24 -9.85 -7.43 3.27
CA LEU A 24 -10.79 -7.20 2.17
C LEU A 24 -10.68 -8.28 1.10
N VAL A 25 -9.47 -8.68 0.72
CA VAL A 25 -9.26 -9.78 -0.23
C VAL A 25 -9.85 -11.08 0.31
N SER A 26 -9.62 -11.42 1.58
CA SER A 26 -10.20 -12.62 2.21
C SER A 26 -11.73 -12.60 2.21
N LEU A 27 -12.36 -11.45 2.50
CA LEU A 27 -13.81 -11.29 2.43
C LEU A 27 -14.34 -11.47 1.00
N LEU A 28 -13.62 -10.96 -0.01
CA LEU A 28 -13.98 -11.14 -1.42
C LEU A 28 -13.88 -12.61 -1.86
N LEU A 29 -12.87 -13.34 -1.38
CA LEU A 29 -12.74 -14.77 -1.65
C LEU A 29 -13.90 -15.56 -1.02
N LEU A 30 -14.24 -15.27 0.23
CA LEU A 30 -15.37 -15.88 0.92
C LEU A 30 -16.69 -15.61 0.17
N ALA A 31 -16.91 -14.36 -0.26
CA ALA A 31 -18.10 -13.98 -1.04
C ALA A 31 -18.21 -14.71 -2.39
N LYS A 32 -17.08 -15.16 -2.96
CA LYS A 32 -17.03 -15.97 -4.19
C LYS A 32 -17.19 -17.47 -3.94
N GLY A 33 -17.50 -17.89 -2.71
CA GLY A 33 -17.70 -19.28 -2.35
C GLY A 33 -16.42 -20.03 -1.97
N ALA A 34 -15.31 -19.34 -1.72
CA ALA A 34 -14.17 -19.97 -1.07
C ALA A 34 -14.60 -20.40 0.35
N GLY A 35 -14.52 -21.70 0.65
CA GLY A 35 -14.99 -22.28 1.91
C GLY A 35 -14.13 -21.87 3.10
N SER A 36 -13.22 -22.75 3.53
CA SER A 36 -12.33 -22.52 4.68
C SER A 36 -10.92 -22.10 4.26
N LEU A 37 -10.30 -21.22 5.04
CA LEU A 37 -8.86 -20.97 5.00
C LEU A 37 -8.16 -21.94 5.95
N THR A 38 -7.62 -23.02 5.40
CA THR A 38 -6.79 -23.96 6.16
C THR A 38 -5.33 -23.73 5.77
N MET A 39 -4.52 -23.31 6.72
CA MET A 39 -3.10 -23.04 6.54
C MET A 39 -2.33 -23.55 7.75
N THR A 40 -1.13 -24.04 7.51
CA THR A 40 -0.17 -24.37 8.58
C THR A 40 0.26 -23.11 9.31
N VAL A 41 0.80 -23.27 10.53
CA VAL A 41 1.37 -22.13 11.28
C VAL A 41 2.47 -21.44 10.48
N ALA A 42 3.29 -22.20 9.75
CA ALA A 42 4.35 -21.64 8.90
C ALA A 42 3.78 -20.75 7.78
N GLU A 43 2.76 -21.21 7.06
CA GLU A 43 2.10 -20.45 5.99
C GLU A 43 1.41 -19.19 6.53
N TYR A 44 0.74 -19.31 7.68
CA TYR A 44 0.13 -18.17 8.36
C TYR A 44 1.17 -17.13 8.78
N THR A 45 2.28 -17.56 9.40
CA THR A 45 3.37 -16.66 9.80
C THR A 45 4.03 -16.01 8.59
N GLN A 46 4.20 -16.74 7.49
CA GLN A 46 4.74 -16.21 6.23
C GLN A 46 3.80 -15.16 5.62
N MET A 47 2.49 -15.38 5.66
CA MET A 47 1.49 -14.39 5.25
C MET A 47 1.57 -13.11 6.11
N LEU A 48 1.63 -13.24 7.44
CA LEU A 48 1.77 -12.09 8.35
C LEU A 48 3.05 -11.31 8.10
N ALA A 49 4.18 -12.00 7.91
CA ALA A 49 5.45 -11.37 7.57
C ALA A 49 5.34 -10.63 6.23
N GLY A 50 4.68 -11.22 5.24
CA GLY A 50 4.41 -10.57 3.96
C GLY A 50 3.64 -9.26 4.11
N ILE A 51 2.55 -9.26 4.90
CA ILE A 51 1.75 -8.05 5.18
C ILE A 51 2.61 -6.95 5.82
N ILE A 52 3.46 -7.31 6.78
CA ILE A 52 4.37 -6.36 7.43
C ILE A 52 5.37 -5.78 6.42
N LEU A 53 6.01 -6.63 5.62
CA LEU A 53 7.01 -6.20 4.64
C LEU A 53 6.41 -5.29 3.56
N VAL A 54 5.22 -5.63 3.03
CA VAL A 54 4.47 -4.79 2.10
C VAL A 54 4.15 -3.44 2.75
N GLY A 55 3.62 -3.48 3.99
CA GLY A 55 3.30 -2.29 4.76
C GLY A 55 4.51 -1.36 4.97
N LEU A 56 5.69 -1.92 5.24
CA LEU A 56 6.94 -1.17 5.33
C LEU A 56 7.40 -0.64 3.97
N GLY A 57 7.24 -1.43 2.90
CA GLY A 57 7.61 -1.07 1.53
C GLY A 57 6.88 0.17 1.02
N PHE A 58 5.62 0.40 1.43
CA PHE A 58 4.89 1.64 1.17
C PHE A 58 5.07 2.68 2.30
N GLY A 59 5.02 2.24 3.55
CA GLY A 59 5.04 3.13 4.71
C GLY A 59 6.34 3.94 4.84
N LEU A 60 7.51 3.30 4.73
CA LEU A 60 8.80 3.99 4.88
C LEU A 60 9.05 5.02 3.77
N PRO A 61 8.88 4.69 2.48
CA PRO A 61 9.23 5.60 1.40
C PRO A 61 8.26 6.79 1.29
N SER A 62 7.09 6.74 1.93
CA SER A 62 6.14 7.87 1.96
C SER A 62 6.72 9.15 2.57
N ILE A 63 7.81 9.06 3.36
CA ILE A 63 8.48 10.25 3.92
C ILE A 63 8.99 11.21 2.85
N VAL A 64 9.19 10.75 1.61
CA VAL A 64 9.66 11.61 0.50
C VAL A 64 8.69 12.74 0.16
N TYR A 65 7.40 12.62 0.51
CA TYR A 65 6.42 13.70 0.34
C TYR A 65 6.69 14.91 1.25
N GLN A 66 7.54 14.78 2.27
CA GLN A 66 7.97 15.89 3.13
C GLN A 66 9.17 16.66 2.55
N ASN A 67 9.70 16.22 1.40
CA ASN A 67 10.86 16.84 0.78
C ASN A 67 10.45 17.82 -0.31
N ASP A 68 10.33 19.09 0.04
CA ASP A 68 9.95 20.19 -0.86
C ASP A 68 10.98 20.44 -1.98
N LYS A 69 12.19 19.86 -1.90
CA LYS A 69 13.22 19.97 -2.94
C LYS A 69 12.99 18.99 -4.10
N LEU A 70 12.19 17.95 -3.91
CA LEU A 70 11.89 16.96 -4.94
C LEU A 70 10.64 17.35 -5.72
N ALA A 71 10.69 17.26 -7.05
CA ALA A 71 9.50 17.45 -7.85
C ALA A 71 8.45 16.37 -7.52
N PRO A 72 7.14 16.68 -7.56
CA PRO A 72 6.08 15.75 -7.17
C PRO A 72 6.12 14.41 -7.91
N ALA A 73 6.50 14.42 -9.20
CA ALA A 73 6.63 13.20 -9.99
C ALA A 73 7.69 12.24 -9.42
N TYR A 74 8.83 12.76 -8.94
CA TYR A 74 9.88 11.95 -8.32
C TYR A 74 9.46 11.42 -6.95
N GLN A 75 8.72 12.21 -6.16
CA GLN A 75 8.17 11.73 -4.88
C GLN A 75 7.24 10.53 -5.09
N VAL A 76 6.34 10.63 -6.08
CA VAL A 76 5.44 9.52 -6.46
C VAL A 76 6.22 8.33 -6.98
N LEU A 77 7.20 8.54 -7.87
CA LEU A 77 8.03 7.47 -8.42
C LEU A 77 8.78 6.72 -7.32
N ILE A 78 9.38 7.43 -6.36
CA ILE A 78 10.08 6.79 -5.25
C ILE A 78 9.08 6.00 -4.40
N HIS A 79 8.01 6.63 -3.90
CA HIS A 79 7.05 5.96 -3.02
C HIS A 79 6.37 4.75 -3.68
N MET A 80 5.79 4.95 -4.88
CA MET A 80 5.06 3.90 -5.59
C MET A 80 6.01 2.87 -6.16
N GLY A 81 7.17 3.28 -6.68
CA GLY A 81 8.16 2.36 -7.23
C GLY A 81 8.72 1.41 -6.18
N THR A 82 9.14 1.92 -5.02
CA THR A 82 9.64 1.06 -3.93
C THR A 82 8.54 0.18 -3.36
N GLY A 83 7.34 0.74 -3.13
CA GLY A 83 6.22 -0.01 -2.58
C GLY A 83 5.77 -1.16 -3.48
N CYS A 84 5.60 -0.89 -4.78
CA CYS A 84 5.22 -1.92 -5.74
C CYS A 84 6.33 -2.98 -5.92
N LEU A 85 7.60 -2.57 -5.95
CA LEU A 85 8.71 -3.52 -6.04
C LEU A 85 8.74 -4.47 -4.84
N VAL A 86 8.66 -3.93 -3.62
CA VAL A 86 8.63 -4.75 -2.40
C VAL A 86 7.42 -5.66 -2.40
N MET A 87 6.25 -5.15 -2.77
CA MET A 87 5.03 -5.92 -2.85
C MET A 87 5.16 -7.10 -3.81
N THR A 88 5.59 -6.88 -5.05
CA THR A 88 5.75 -7.96 -6.01
C THR A 88 6.77 -9.01 -5.55
N LEU A 89 7.90 -8.60 -4.98
CA LEU A 89 8.90 -9.54 -4.42
C LEU A 89 8.32 -10.37 -3.27
N VAL A 90 7.57 -9.74 -2.37
CA VAL A 90 6.89 -10.42 -1.27
C VAL A 90 5.83 -11.37 -1.81
N SER A 91 5.03 -10.96 -2.81
CA SER A 91 4.01 -11.80 -3.43
C SER A 91 4.58 -13.05 -4.09
N PHE A 92 5.81 -12.99 -4.63
CA PHE A 92 6.53 -14.19 -5.08
C PHE A 92 6.98 -15.06 -3.91
N TRP A 93 7.56 -14.45 -2.87
CA TRP A 93 8.08 -15.18 -1.70
C TRP A 93 6.96 -15.90 -0.93
N THR A 94 5.81 -15.27 -0.73
CA THR A 94 4.64 -15.82 -0.02
C THR A 94 3.83 -16.80 -0.86
N GLY A 95 4.09 -16.88 -2.18
CA GLY A 95 3.32 -17.71 -3.09
C GLY A 95 1.92 -17.16 -3.41
N TRP A 96 1.66 -15.86 -3.19
CA TRP A 96 0.40 -15.22 -3.57
C TRP A 96 0.19 -15.21 -5.09
N ILE A 97 1.28 -15.20 -5.86
CA ILE A 97 1.24 -15.25 -7.32
C ILE A 97 1.10 -16.71 -7.78
N PRO A 98 0.05 -17.07 -8.54
CA PRO A 98 -0.21 -18.44 -8.97
C PRO A 98 0.67 -18.83 -10.18
N VAL A 99 2.00 -18.81 -10.01
CA VAL A 99 2.98 -19.09 -11.09
C VAL A 99 2.78 -20.45 -11.75
N LYS A 100 2.28 -21.44 -11.00
CA LYS A 100 1.99 -22.80 -11.51
C LYS A 100 0.74 -22.86 -12.39
N ALA A 101 -0.14 -21.87 -12.32
CA ALA A 101 -1.35 -21.80 -13.16
C ALA A 101 -1.06 -21.20 -14.55
N GLY A 102 0.19 -20.85 -14.84
CA GLY A 102 0.64 -20.32 -16.13
C GLY A 102 0.84 -18.81 -16.11
N PHE A 103 1.28 -18.29 -17.26
CA PHE A 103 1.65 -16.89 -17.42
C PHE A 103 0.49 -15.92 -17.14
N TRP A 104 -0.70 -16.19 -17.71
CA TRP A 104 -1.83 -15.27 -17.61
C TRP A 104 -2.33 -15.05 -16.18
N PRO A 105 -2.57 -16.09 -15.36
CA PRO A 105 -2.93 -15.88 -13.96
C PRO A 105 -1.87 -15.12 -13.17
N ALA A 106 -0.58 -15.44 -13.36
CA ALA A 106 0.50 -14.73 -12.68
C ALA A 106 0.55 -13.24 -13.06
N PHE A 107 0.45 -12.95 -14.36
CA PHE A 107 0.44 -11.59 -14.88
C PHE A 107 -0.77 -10.79 -14.36
N LEU A 108 -1.97 -11.38 -14.36
CA LEU A 108 -3.18 -10.73 -13.88
C LEU A 108 -3.13 -10.47 -12.37
N THR A 109 -2.54 -11.36 -11.58
CA THR A 109 -2.32 -11.14 -10.14
C THR A 109 -1.38 -9.95 -9.91
N ILE A 110 -0.24 -9.89 -10.61
CA ILE A 110 0.73 -8.77 -10.52
C ILE A 110 0.09 -7.45 -10.97
N ALA A 111 -0.62 -7.46 -12.09
CA ALA A 111 -1.33 -6.28 -12.58
C ALA A 111 -2.41 -5.82 -11.58
N GLY A 112 -3.11 -6.79 -10.97
CA GLY A 112 -4.14 -6.54 -9.95
C GLY A 112 -3.59 -5.89 -8.69
N GLU A 113 -2.50 -6.41 -8.11
CA GLU A 113 -1.89 -5.81 -6.91
C GLU A 113 -1.39 -4.39 -7.19
N ILE A 114 -0.76 -4.13 -8.34
CA ILE A 114 -0.30 -2.80 -8.74
C ILE A 114 -1.50 -1.86 -8.89
N ALA A 115 -2.56 -2.30 -9.57
CA ALA A 115 -3.77 -1.50 -9.73
C ALA A 115 -4.39 -1.12 -8.38
N VAL A 116 -4.49 -2.08 -7.44
CA VAL A 116 -4.99 -1.82 -6.07
C VAL A 116 -4.10 -0.80 -5.35
N ALA A 117 -2.78 -0.93 -5.43
CA ALA A 117 -1.85 0.02 -4.81
C ALA A 117 -2.07 1.46 -5.34
N PHE A 118 -2.23 1.63 -6.67
CA PHE A 118 -2.53 2.93 -7.26
C PHE A 118 -3.91 3.46 -6.88
N ILE A 119 -4.93 2.61 -6.77
CA ILE A 119 -6.27 3.03 -6.31
C ILE A 119 -6.20 3.56 -4.88
N VAL A 120 -5.57 2.81 -3.97
CA VAL A 120 -5.40 3.24 -2.57
C VAL A 120 -4.66 4.58 -2.52
N TRP A 121 -3.54 4.71 -3.23
CA TRP A 121 -2.80 5.96 -3.31
C TRP A 121 -3.64 7.12 -3.86
N LEU A 122 -4.41 6.90 -4.93
CA LEU A 122 -5.27 7.93 -5.52
C LEU A 122 -6.35 8.42 -4.55
N ILE A 123 -6.93 7.52 -3.74
CA ILE A 123 -7.91 7.89 -2.72
C ILE A 123 -7.28 8.86 -1.71
N PHE A 124 -6.12 8.51 -1.14
CA PHE A 124 -5.41 9.37 -0.19
C PHE A 124 -4.94 10.68 -0.84
N TYR A 125 -4.40 10.62 -2.04
CA TYR A 125 -3.98 11.81 -2.79
C TYR A 125 -5.13 12.80 -2.99
N GLN A 126 -6.32 12.31 -3.36
CA GLN A 126 -7.49 13.16 -3.54
C GLN A 126 -7.97 13.78 -2.22
N GLN A 127 -7.92 13.02 -1.12
CA GLN A 127 -8.28 13.52 0.22
C GLN A 127 -7.32 14.65 0.65
N GLU A 128 -6.02 14.45 0.53
CA GLU A 128 -5.01 15.46 0.87
C GLU A 128 -5.12 16.69 -0.03
N LYS A 129 -5.34 16.51 -1.34
CA LYS A 129 -5.59 17.61 -2.28
C LYS A 129 -6.85 18.41 -1.94
N LYS A 130 -7.90 17.77 -1.42
CA LYS A 130 -9.11 18.46 -0.93
C LYS A 130 -8.81 19.24 0.35
N LEU A 131 -8.07 18.65 1.29
CA LEU A 131 -7.69 19.29 2.54
C LEU A 131 -6.83 20.53 2.31
N ALA A 132 -5.80 20.43 1.46
CA ALA A 132 -4.92 21.55 1.11
C ALA A 132 -5.69 22.72 0.48
N ARG A 133 -6.66 22.42 -0.42
CA ARG A 133 -7.54 23.45 -1.00
C ARG A 133 -8.37 24.15 0.07
N LYS A 134 -9.01 23.38 0.95
CA LYS A 134 -9.81 23.93 2.07
C LYS A 134 -8.99 24.83 2.98
N MET A 135 -7.75 24.45 3.28
CA MET A 135 -6.81 25.26 4.08
C MET A 135 -6.46 26.57 3.37
N ASN A 136 -6.14 26.51 2.08
CA ASN A 136 -5.82 27.69 1.27
C ASN A 136 -6.99 28.67 1.18
N ASP A 137 -8.22 28.17 0.99
CA ASP A 137 -9.41 29.00 0.93
C ASP A 137 -9.69 29.69 2.28
N ARG A 138 -9.48 28.98 3.40
CA ARG A 138 -9.62 29.57 4.74
C ARG A 138 -8.59 30.67 4.99
N ILE A 139 -7.34 30.49 4.57
CA ILE A 139 -6.30 31.51 4.69
C ILE A 139 -6.67 32.76 3.89
N LYS A 140 -7.22 32.60 2.67
CA LYS A 140 -7.68 33.73 1.85
C LYS A 140 -8.83 34.49 2.51
N GLN A 141 -9.77 33.79 3.15
CA GLN A 141 -10.88 34.42 3.88
C GLN A 141 -10.41 35.21 5.09
N LEU A 142 -9.40 34.72 5.82
CA LEU A 142 -8.85 35.40 7.00
C LEU A 142 -7.95 36.61 6.66
N LYS A 143 -7.47 36.69 5.42
CA LYS A 143 -6.66 37.82 4.92
C LYS A 143 -7.51 38.91 4.23
N LYS A 144 -8.81 38.69 4.08
CA LYS A 144 -9.78 39.72 3.70
C LYS A 144 -10.29 40.41 4.96
#